data_AF-A0A6A6S3Z7-F1
#
_entry.id   AF-A0A6A6S3Z7-F1
#
_cell.length_a   1.000
_cell.length_b   1.000
_cell.length_c   1.000
_cell.angle_alpha   90.00
_cell.angle_beta   90.00
_cell.angle_gamma   90.00
#
_symmetry.space_group_name_H-M   'P 1'
#
loop_
_entity.id
_entity.type
_entity.pdbx_description
1 polymer ?
#
loop_
_entity_poly.entity_id
_entity_poly.type
_entity_poly.pdbx_seq_one_letter_code
_entity_poly.pdbx_strand_id
1 'polypeptide(L)'
;MAGVVDFQPPLPGLFSSVTSIGLSGISSYAVIHTIFSSITPSNLKHLRLNNLQTFSERHSAREEEEASFLSHRRDRHGAVQGYLAELTGRCTSLRSFHYLSTAEFFDDSHNQLPHASEHWHLLVTDENTRYGELAAFISSVKPTLRELLFEHGPDMHYFDTTASSRSYHASFTDHKLHIPLPMDAFFDNHVLPVLTAGPWPRLQSMTVRGIGHWKSINAWSADASPEQIAWLHAKTAGFREKVLDLRGAVGEGCSVVVEDEASRPFYRFEADKATNGRGVNMGASLEMLGL
;
A
#
# COMPACT_ATOMS: atom_id res chain seq x y z
N MET A 1 35.53 -44.08 14.71
CA MET A 1 35.55 -43.60 13.31
C MET A 1 34.37 -42.66 13.16
N ALA A 2 34.61 -41.35 13.06
CA ALA A 2 33.55 -40.37 12.86
C ALA A 2 33.09 -40.45 11.40
N GLY A 3 31.80 -40.72 11.18
CA GLY A 3 31.21 -40.80 9.85
C GLY A 3 31.29 -39.45 9.15
N VAL A 4 31.79 -39.45 7.92
CA VAL A 4 31.71 -38.29 7.03
C VAL A 4 30.23 -38.09 6.72
N VAL A 5 29.64 -37.00 7.23
CA VAL A 5 28.30 -36.59 6.83
C VAL A 5 28.45 -35.97 5.45
N ASP A 6 27.95 -36.66 4.42
CA ASP A 6 27.91 -36.13 3.07
C ASP A 6 27.09 -34.83 3.07
N PHE A 7 27.78 -33.71 2.82
CA PHE A 7 27.13 -32.41 2.67
C PHE A 7 26.42 -32.38 1.33
N GLN A 8 25.12 -32.70 1.34
CA GLN A 8 24.28 -32.49 0.17
C GLN A 8 23.94 -30.99 0.11
N PRO A 9 24.35 -30.25 -0.94
CA PRO A 9 23.99 -28.85 -1.06
C PRO A 9 22.46 -28.73 -1.15
N PRO A 10 21.86 -27.69 -0.56
CA PRO A 10 20.42 -27.48 -0.66
C PRO A 10 20.02 -27.41 -2.13
N LEU A 11 18.90 -28.05 -2.46
CA LEU A 11 18.34 -28.00 -3.81
C LEU A 11 18.12 -26.53 -4.20
N PRO A 12 18.46 -26.14 -5.44
CA PRO A 12 18.21 -24.78 -5.90
C PRO A 12 16.71 -24.49 -5.84
N GLY A 13 16.36 -23.30 -5.33
CA GLY A 13 14.97 -22.84 -5.33
C GLY A 13 14.38 -22.83 -6.73
N LEU A 14 13.06 -23.06 -6.82
CA LEU A 14 12.30 -23.18 -8.08
C LEU A 14 12.55 -22.02 -9.05
N PHE A 15 12.89 -20.84 -8.52
CA PHE A 15 13.06 -19.60 -9.25
C PHE A 15 14.45 -18.96 -9.02
N SER A 16 15.47 -19.77 -8.76
CA SER A 16 16.83 -19.30 -8.42
C SER A 16 17.50 -18.40 -9.47
N SER A 17 17.14 -18.54 -10.76
CA SER A 17 17.67 -17.73 -11.86
C SER A 17 16.80 -16.51 -12.21
N VAL A 18 15.67 -16.31 -11.52
CA VAL A 18 14.75 -15.21 -11.81
C VAL A 18 15.41 -13.87 -11.54
N THR A 19 15.31 -12.96 -12.52
CA THR A 19 15.83 -11.59 -12.43
C THR A 19 14.73 -10.54 -12.43
N SER A 20 13.49 -10.91 -12.72
CA SER A 20 12.35 -10.00 -12.78
C SER A 20 11.11 -10.67 -12.23
N ILE A 21 10.44 -10.00 -11.30
CA ILE A 21 9.16 -10.43 -10.74
C ILE A 21 8.15 -9.31 -10.93
N GLY A 22 6.99 -9.67 -11.47
CA GLY A 22 5.83 -8.79 -11.59
C GLY A 22 4.61 -9.50 -11.01
N LEU A 23 4.10 -8.99 -9.90
CA LEU A 23 2.90 -9.49 -9.25
C LEU A 23 1.81 -8.41 -9.28
N SER A 24 0.59 -8.81 -9.60
CA SER A 24 -0.54 -7.89 -9.69
C SER A 24 -1.85 -8.57 -9.40
N GLY A 25 -2.83 -7.79 -8.92
CA GLY A 25 -4.16 -8.29 -8.61
C GLY A 25 -4.14 -9.10 -7.32
N ILE A 26 -4.89 -10.20 -7.30
CA ILE A 26 -5.19 -10.92 -6.06
C ILE A 26 -4.55 -12.30 -6.10
N SER A 27 -3.85 -12.67 -5.03
CA SER A 27 -3.20 -13.97 -4.89
C SER A 27 -3.31 -14.47 -3.46
N SER A 28 -3.19 -15.78 -3.25
CA SER A 28 -3.00 -16.32 -1.90
C SER A 28 -1.66 -15.87 -1.33
N TYR A 29 -1.60 -15.72 0.00
CA TYR A 29 -0.35 -15.43 0.69
C TYR A 29 0.66 -16.54 0.42
N ALA A 30 0.19 -17.81 0.48
CA ALA A 30 1.02 -18.98 0.20
C ALA A 30 1.72 -18.89 -1.16
N VAL A 31 1.02 -18.49 -2.23
CA VAL A 31 1.63 -18.35 -3.56
C VAL A 31 2.68 -17.24 -3.58
N ILE A 32 2.39 -16.08 -2.99
CA ILE A 32 3.34 -14.95 -2.94
C ILE A 32 4.59 -15.35 -2.15
N HIS A 33 4.39 -15.95 -0.97
CA HIS A 33 5.46 -16.46 -0.11
C HIS A 33 6.29 -17.52 -0.82
N THR A 34 5.67 -18.51 -1.48
CA THR A 34 6.40 -19.53 -2.24
C THR A 34 7.25 -18.90 -3.34
N ILE A 35 6.76 -17.87 -4.04
CA ILE A 35 7.54 -17.17 -5.06
C ILE A 35 8.77 -16.49 -4.43
N PHE A 36 8.59 -15.71 -3.36
CA PHE A 36 9.71 -14.97 -2.76
C PHE A 36 10.70 -15.85 -1.99
N SER A 37 10.23 -16.91 -1.34
CA SER A 37 11.10 -17.90 -0.68
C SER A 37 11.87 -18.78 -1.67
N SER A 38 11.37 -18.96 -2.89
CA SER A 38 12.01 -19.81 -3.92
C SER A 38 12.98 -19.09 -4.85
N ILE A 39 13.14 -17.77 -4.73
CA ILE A 39 14.09 -17.00 -5.56
C ILE A 39 15.45 -16.89 -4.88
N THR A 40 16.47 -16.49 -5.64
CA THR A 40 17.72 -15.98 -5.06
C THR A 40 17.66 -14.45 -5.09
N PRO A 41 17.41 -13.75 -3.95
CA PRO A 41 17.12 -12.32 -3.96
C PRO A 41 18.23 -11.45 -4.57
N SER A 42 19.50 -11.87 -4.46
CA SER A 42 20.65 -11.17 -5.04
C SER A 42 20.67 -11.20 -6.58
N ASN A 43 19.90 -12.08 -7.22
CA ASN A 43 19.73 -12.12 -8.68
C ASN A 43 18.61 -11.20 -9.17
N LEU A 44 17.71 -10.77 -8.27
CA LEU A 44 16.55 -9.95 -8.62
C LEU A 44 17.00 -8.54 -9.06
N LYS A 45 16.63 -8.15 -10.28
CA LYS A 45 16.92 -6.85 -10.89
C LYS A 45 15.68 -5.97 -10.99
N HIS A 46 14.50 -6.56 -11.14
CA HIS A 46 13.24 -5.84 -11.32
C HIS A 46 12.17 -6.44 -10.42
N LEU A 47 11.52 -5.59 -9.62
CA LEU A 47 10.39 -5.98 -8.79
C LEU A 47 9.23 -5.01 -9.04
N ARG A 48 8.10 -5.54 -9.50
CA ARG A 48 6.88 -4.79 -9.73
C ARG A 48 5.73 -5.39 -8.94
N LEU A 49 5.13 -4.57 -8.10
CA LEU A 49 3.96 -4.88 -7.28
C LEU A 49 2.86 -3.93 -7.73
N ASN A 50 1.92 -4.43 -8.50
CA ASN A 50 0.87 -3.61 -9.10
C ASN A 50 -0.48 -4.00 -8.51
N ASN A 51 -0.89 -3.27 -7.48
CA ASN A 51 -2.12 -3.48 -6.76
C ASN A 51 -2.23 -4.93 -6.26
N LEU A 52 -1.14 -5.42 -5.67
CA LEU A 52 -1.10 -6.78 -5.14
C LEU A 52 -1.91 -6.82 -3.85
N GLN A 53 -2.86 -7.75 -3.79
CA GLN A 53 -3.77 -7.97 -2.66
C GLN A 53 -3.79 -9.47 -2.30
N THR A 54 -4.08 -9.79 -1.04
CA THR A 54 -4.25 -11.18 -0.57
C THR A 54 -5.71 -11.55 -0.39
N PHE A 55 -6.03 -12.83 -0.55
CA PHE A 55 -7.34 -13.36 -0.13
C PHE A 55 -7.43 -13.47 1.40
N SER A 56 -8.64 -13.37 1.96
CA SER A 56 -8.88 -13.93 3.30
C SER A 56 -8.84 -15.47 3.19
N GLU A 57 -7.77 -16.09 3.66
CA GLU A 57 -7.69 -17.55 3.69
C GLU A 57 -8.44 -18.07 4.92
N ARG A 58 -9.69 -18.52 4.73
CA ARG A 58 -10.46 -19.16 5.81
C ARG A 58 -9.77 -20.45 6.23
N HIS A 59 -9.39 -20.51 7.49
CA HIS A 59 -8.72 -21.67 8.06
C HIS A 59 -9.58 -22.94 8.00
N SER A 60 -9.03 -24.02 7.46
CA SER A 60 -9.35 -25.34 8.00
C SER A 60 -8.61 -25.50 9.33
N ALA A 61 -9.27 -26.04 10.35
CA ALA A 61 -8.79 -26.16 11.73
C ALA A 61 -7.55 -27.07 11.94
N ARG A 62 -6.73 -27.30 10.92
CA ARG A 62 -5.74 -28.39 10.86
C ARG A 62 -4.31 -27.97 10.57
N GLU A 63 -4.01 -26.69 10.39
CA GLU A 63 -2.67 -26.23 10.00
C GLU A 63 -2.02 -25.39 11.11
N GLU A 64 -1.33 -26.09 12.02
CA GLU A 64 -0.21 -25.58 12.80
C GLU A 64 0.99 -25.42 11.87
N GLU A 65 1.09 -24.33 11.12
CA GLU A 65 2.29 -24.07 10.31
C GLU A 65 2.76 -22.61 10.41
N GLU A 66 4.01 -22.51 10.88
CA GLU A 66 4.97 -21.40 10.93
C GLU A 66 4.50 -20.05 11.50
N ALA A 67 5.21 -19.58 12.53
CA ALA A 67 4.99 -18.28 13.16
C ALA A 67 5.06 -17.09 12.18
N SER A 68 5.81 -17.22 11.07
CA SER A 68 5.86 -16.22 9.99
C SER A 68 4.57 -16.11 9.21
N PHE A 69 3.81 -17.21 9.03
CA PHE A 69 2.49 -17.16 8.43
C PHE A 69 1.51 -16.51 9.39
N LEU A 70 1.58 -16.85 10.68
CA LEU A 70 0.69 -16.28 11.70
C LEU A 70 0.82 -14.76 11.84
N SER A 71 2.02 -14.18 11.68
CA SER A 71 2.23 -12.73 11.80
C SER A 71 1.77 -11.92 10.58
N HIS A 72 1.53 -12.57 9.44
CA HIS A 72 1.13 -11.92 8.19
C HIS A 72 -0.22 -12.43 7.67
N ARG A 73 -0.89 -13.28 8.44
CA ARG A 73 -2.24 -13.79 8.18
C ARG A 73 -3.23 -12.66 8.34
N ARG A 74 -4.09 -12.50 7.33
CA ARG A 74 -5.29 -11.69 7.43
C ARG A 74 -6.50 -12.60 7.45
N ASP A 75 -7.39 -12.37 8.40
CA ASP A 75 -8.76 -12.91 8.38
C ASP A 75 -9.61 -12.26 7.28
N ARG A 76 -9.02 -11.36 6.46
CA ARG A 76 -9.69 -10.44 5.53
C ARG A 76 -8.87 -10.19 4.27
N HIS A 77 -9.54 -9.86 3.18
CA HIS A 77 -8.91 -9.42 1.94
C HIS A 77 -8.26 -8.03 2.13
N GLY A 78 -7.17 -7.74 1.41
CA GLY A 78 -6.61 -6.39 1.38
C GLY A 78 -5.17 -6.33 0.82
N ALA A 79 -4.56 -5.15 0.90
CA ALA A 79 -3.16 -4.94 0.48
C ALA A 79 -2.19 -5.94 1.15
N VAL A 80 -1.28 -6.52 0.37
CA VAL A 80 -0.34 -7.52 0.91
C VAL A 80 0.62 -6.86 1.91
N GLN A 81 1.05 -7.62 2.93
CA GLN A 81 2.01 -7.24 3.97
C GLN A 81 2.97 -8.41 4.26
N GLY A 82 4.16 -8.13 4.77
CA GLY A 82 5.10 -9.13 5.31
C GLY A 82 6.09 -9.75 4.32
N TYR A 83 5.91 -9.52 3.03
CA TYR A 83 6.66 -10.20 1.97
C TYR A 83 7.90 -9.43 1.50
N LEU A 84 7.92 -8.11 1.68
CA LEU A 84 9.11 -7.31 1.43
C LEU A 84 10.15 -7.50 2.54
N ALA A 85 9.74 -7.86 3.75
CA ALA A 85 10.64 -8.17 4.87
C ALA A 85 11.64 -9.28 4.49
N GLU A 86 11.20 -10.32 3.78
CA GLU A 86 12.07 -11.42 3.32
C GLU A 86 13.09 -11.01 2.26
N LEU A 87 12.81 -9.94 1.52
CA LEU A 87 13.65 -9.41 0.45
C LEU A 87 14.57 -8.28 0.94
N THR A 88 14.20 -7.63 2.05
CA THR A 88 14.89 -6.48 2.63
C THR A 88 16.33 -6.84 2.97
N GLY A 89 17.27 -6.05 2.45
CA GLY A 89 18.72 -6.25 2.63
C GLY A 89 19.33 -7.39 1.80
N ARG A 90 18.54 -8.15 1.04
CA ARG A 90 19.02 -9.31 0.26
C ARG A 90 19.03 -9.05 -1.26
N CYS A 91 18.26 -8.07 -1.73
CA CYS A 91 18.16 -7.69 -3.14
C CYS A 91 19.31 -6.78 -3.62
N THR A 92 20.56 -7.27 -3.54
CA THR A 92 21.79 -6.50 -3.83
C THR A 92 22.02 -6.15 -5.31
N SER A 93 21.17 -6.64 -6.22
CA SER A 93 21.22 -6.31 -7.65
C SER A 93 20.00 -5.56 -8.14
N LEU A 94 19.08 -5.14 -7.25
CA LEU A 94 17.82 -4.55 -7.66
C LEU A 94 18.05 -3.19 -8.32
N ARG A 95 17.53 -3.05 -9.54
CA ARG A 95 17.66 -1.85 -10.38
C ARG A 95 16.35 -1.10 -10.52
N SER A 96 15.22 -1.79 -10.53
CA SER A 96 13.91 -1.18 -10.72
C SER A 96 12.93 -1.71 -9.68
N PHE A 97 12.27 -0.80 -8.98
CA PHE A 97 11.25 -1.11 -7.99
C PHE A 97 10.00 -0.28 -8.26
N HIS A 98 8.90 -0.97 -8.53
CA HIS A 98 7.61 -0.36 -8.84
C HIS A 98 6.61 -0.84 -7.80
N TYR A 99 6.17 0.08 -6.95
CA TYR A 99 5.11 -0.13 -5.99
C TYR A 99 3.89 0.70 -6.39
N LEU A 100 2.81 0.01 -6.73
CA LEU A 100 1.54 0.65 -7.04
C LEU A 100 0.46 0.04 -6.18
N SER A 101 -0.28 0.83 -5.42
CA SER A 101 -1.31 0.32 -4.53
C SER A 101 -2.56 1.19 -4.51
N THR A 102 -3.71 0.57 -4.31
CA THR A 102 -4.92 1.30 -3.96
C THR A 102 -4.78 1.89 -2.55
N ALA A 103 -5.23 3.13 -2.35
CA ALA A 103 -5.39 3.70 -1.03
C ALA A 103 -6.52 2.97 -0.28
N GLU A 104 -6.20 2.29 0.81
CA GLU A 104 -7.18 1.87 1.82
C GLU A 104 -7.44 3.09 2.70
N PHE A 105 -8.70 3.43 2.92
CA PHE A 105 -9.04 4.62 3.69
C PHE A 105 -9.55 4.26 5.07
N PHE A 106 -9.05 5.00 6.06
CA PHE A 106 -9.35 4.83 7.46
C PHE A 106 -9.69 6.19 8.12
N ASP A 107 -10.97 6.56 8.22
CA ASP A 107 -11.45 7.65 9.08
C ASP A 107 -11.37 7.42 10.61
N ASP A 108 -10.46 8.09 11.30
CA ASP A 108 -10.46 8.14 12.77
C ASP A 108 -11.61 9.00 13.36
N SER A 109 -12.35 9.75 12.54
CA SER A 109 -13.48 10.58 13.01
C SER A 109 -14.79 9.80 13.23
N HIS A 110 -14.78 8.48 13.02
CA HIS A 110 -15.92 7.57 13.24
C HIS A 110 -16.16 7.14 14.70
N ASN A 111 -15.79 7.98 15.67
CA ASN A 111 -16.19 7.80 17.09
C ASN A 111 -17.71 7.99 17.33
N GLN A 112 -18.52 8.25 16.29
CA GLN A 112 -19.95 8.53 16.42
C GLN A 112 -20.88 7.52 15.74
N LEU A 113 -20.35 6.51 15.03
CA LEU A 113 -21.15 5.40 14.51
C LEU A 113 -20.80 4.11 15.28
N PRO A 114 -21.75 3.47 15.97
CA PRO A 114 -21.55 2.24 16.75
C PRO A 114 -21.26 0.99 15.88
N HIS A 115 -20.85 1.20 14.63
CA HIS A 115 -20.46 0.16 13.67
C HIS A 115 -19.04 0.38 13.12
N ALA A 116 -18.23 1.27 13.71
CA ALA A 116 -16.78 1.17 13.56
C ALA A 116 -16.39 -0.25 13.96
N SER A 117 -16.09 -1.10 12.98
CA SER A 117 -15.90 -2.53 13.24
C SER A 117 -14.86 -2.69 14.34
N GLU A 118 -15.02 -3.65 15.25
CA GLU A 118 -14.05 -3.93 16.33
C GLU A 118 -12.61 -4.06 15.84
N HIS A 119 -12.41 -4.24 14.52
CA HIS A 119 -11.12 -4.42 13.87
C HIS A 119 -10.52 -3.12 13.30
N TRP A 120 -11.10 -1.96 13.59
CA TRP A 120 -10.62 -0.65 13.09
C TRP A 120 -9.13 -0.42 13.33
N HIS A 121 -8.74 -0.51 14.60
CA HIS A 121 -7.38 -0.29 15.06
C HIS A 121 -6.39 -1.28 14.44
N LEU A 122 -6.84 -2.50 14.11
CA LEU A 122 -6.04 -3.49 13.43
C LEU A 122 -5.71 -3.05 12.01
N LEU A 123 -6.68 -2.49 11.27
CA LEU A 123 -6.46 -2.03 9.89
C LEU A 123 -5.47 -0.84 9.81
N VAL A 124 -5.56 0.09 10.76
CA VAL A 124 -4.59 1.20 10.87
C VAL A 124 -3.20 0.67 11.22
N THR A 125 -3.12 -0.30 12.14
CA THR A 125 -1.85 -0.94 12.55
C THR A 125 -1.20 -1.70 11.40
N ASP A 126 -2.00 -2.46 10.66
CA ASP A 126 -1.63 -3.17 9.44
C ASP A 126 -1.03 -2.19 8.41
N GLU A 127 -1.74 -1.13 8.07
CA GLU A 127 -1.24 -0.14 7.09
C GLU A 127 0.05 0.53 7.55
N ASN A 128 0.12 0.91 8.82
CA ASN A 128 1.34 1.45 9.41
C ASN A 128 2.52 0.47 9.26
N THR A 129 2.27 -0.82 9.49
CA THR A 129 3.27 -1.89 9.34
C THR A 129 3.69 -2.05 7.88
N ARG A 130 2.74 -2.07 6.95
CA ARG A 130 3.00 -2.16 5.51
C ARG A 130 3.87 -1.00 5.00
N TYR A 131 3.56 0.22 5.41
CA TYR A 131 4.35 1.40 5.03
C TYR A 131 5.74 1.39 5.65
N GLY A 132 5.87 0.96 6.91
CA GLY A 132 7.16 0.76 7.56
C GLY A 132 8.02 -0.30 6.86
N GLU A 133 7.41 -1.42 6.48
CA GLU A 133 8.06 -2.49 5.72
C GLU A 133 8.52 -2.00 4.33
N LEU A 134 7.65 -1.27 3.63
CA LEU A 134 7.98 -0.67 2.34
C LEU A 134 9.15 0.31 2.46
N ALA A 135 9.15 1.16 3.47
CA ALA A 135 10.23 2.09 3.76
C ALA A 135 11.55 1.37 4.04
N ALA A 136 11.53 0.32 4.87
CA ALA A 136 12.69 -0.51 5.16
C ALA A 136 13.25 -1.18 3.89
N PHE A 137 12.38 -1.72 3.04
CA PHE A 137 12.77 -2.34 1.79
C PHE A 137 13.43 -1.32 0.84
N ILE A 138 12.78 -0.17 0.60
CA ILE A 138 13.30 0.91 -0.25
C ILE A 138 14.68 1.36 0.25
N SER A 139 14.82 1.56 1.56
CA SER A 139 16.09 1.94 2.18
C SER A 139 17.19 0.93 1.90
N SER A 140 16.87 -0.38 1.98
CA SER A 140 17.84 -1.45 1.77
C SER A 140 18.34 -1.58 0.32
N VAL A 141 17.53 -1.19 -0.66
CA VAL A 141 17.87 -1.29 -2.10
C VAL A 141 18.37 0.03 -2.70
N LYS A 142 18.35 1.11 -1.92
CA LYS A 142 18.81 2.45 -2.30
C LYS A 142 20.20 2.49 -2.97
N PRO A 143 21.22 1.72 -2.55
CA PRO A 143 22.53 1.74 -3.20
C PRO A 143 22.53 1.19 -4.64
N THR A 144 21.55 0.37 -5.01
CA THR A 144 21.52 -0.36 -6.28
C THR A 144 20.46 0.15 -7.24
N LEU A 145 19.42 0.78 -6.70
CA LEU A 145 18.23 1.21 -7.42
C LEU A 145 18.56 2.29 -8.46
N ARG A 146 18.00 2.11 -9.66
CA ARG A 146 18.09 3.02 -10.82
C ARG A 146 16.74 3.65 -11.13
N GLU A 147 15.66 2.93 -10.90
CA GLU A 147 14.30 3.36 -11.15
C GLU A 147 13.45 3.05 -9.91
N LEU A 148 12.78 4.08 -9.40
CA LEU A 148 11.76 3.97 -8.37
C LEU A 148 10.44 4.53 -8.92
N LEU A 149 9.39 3.73 -8.88
CA LEU A 149 8.02 4.19 -9.08
C LEU A 149 7.21 3.85 -7.84
N PHE A 150 6.75 4.88 -7.15
CA PHE A 150 5.77 4.79 -6.07
C PHE A 150 4.48 5.47 -6.54
N GLU A 151 3.38 4.73 -6.54
CA GLU A 151 2.07 5.27 -6.87
C GLU A 151 1.05 4.71 -5.88
N HIS A 152 0.29 5.60 -5.26
CA HIS A 152 -0.93 5.18 -4.60
C HIS A 152 -2.10 5.97 -5.16
N GLY A 153 -3.28 5.37 -5.24
CA GLY A 153 -4.40 6.04 -5.88
C GLY A 153 -5.74 5.57 -5.36
N PRO A 154 -6.80 6.35 -5.59
CA PRO A 154 -8.12 5.96 -5.18
C PRO A 154 -8.57 4.70 -5.94
N ASP A 155 -9.44 3.92 -5.31
CA ASP A 155 -10.19 2.85 -5.97
C ASP A 155 -11.04 3.45 -7.12
N MET A 156 -11.25 2.70 -8.20
CA MET A 156 -12.00 3.12 -9.39
C MET A 156 -13.39 3.69 -9.08
N HIS A 157 -14.04 3.24 -8.00
CA HIS A 157 -15.36 3.71 -7.58
C HIS A 157 -15.33 5.03 -6.81
N TYR A 158 -14.15 5.58 -6.52
CA TYR A 158 -14.00 6.89 -5.88
C TYR A 158 -14.67 8.03 -6.65
N PHE A 159 -14.62 7.97 -7.99
CA PHE A 159 -15.20 8.99 -8.86
C PHE A 159 -16.69 8.74 -9.17
N ASP A 160 -17.30 7.69 -8.62
CA ASP A 160 -18.73 7.44 -8.77
C ASP A 160 -19.49 8.44 -7.88
N THR A 161 -19.96 9.51 -8.50
CA THR A 161 -20.69 10.61 -7.86
C THR A 161 -22.19 10.34 -7.73
N THR A 162 -22.67 9.13 -8.07
CA THR A 162 -24.08 8.79 -7.94
C THR A 162 -24.53 8.87 -6.47
N ALA A 163 -25.75 9.34 -6.21
CA ALA A 163 -26.24 9.56 -4.84
C ALA A 163 -26.26 8.29 -3.97
N SER A 164 -26.26 7.11 -4.59
CA SER A 164 -26.10 5.79 -3.95
C SER A 164 -24.67 5.49 -3.48
N SER A 165 -23.68 6.24 -3.98
CA SER A 165 -22.27 6.23 -3.60
C SER A 165 -21.96 7.15 -2.41
N ARG A 166 -22.97 7.85 -1.85
CA ARG A 166 -22.78 8.68 -0.64
C ARG A 166 -22.42 7.89 0.63
N SER A 167 -22.50 6.57 0.58
CA SER A 167 -21.98 5.67 1.61
C SER A 167 -20.47 5.46 1.51
N TYR A 168 -19.81 5.91 0.43
CA TYR A 168 -18.35 6.05 0.40
C TYR A 168 -17.96 7.25 1.26
N HIS A 169 -17.84 6.94 2.56
CA HIS A 169 -17.29 7.69 3.68
C HIS A 169 -17.40 9.22 3.58
N ALA A 170 -18.23 9.77 4.47
CA ALA A 170 -18.27 11.19 4.81
C ALA A 170 -16.85 11.75 4.82
N SER A 171 -15.88 11.19 5.50
CA SER A 171 -14.46 11.60 5.53
C SER A 171 -13.73 12.00 4.21
N PHE A 172 -14.11 11.47 3.04
CA PHE A 172 -13.61 11.94 1.73
C PHE A 172 -14.46 13.08 1.15
N THR A 173 -15.74 13.11 1.49
CA THR A 173 -16.78 14.04 1.03
C THR A 173 -17.15 15.12 2.07
N ASP A 174 -16.74 14.96 3.32
CA ASP A 174 -17.04 15.71 4.51
C ASP A 174 -15.97 16.77 4.54
N HIS A 175 -16.45 17.99 4.43
CA HIS A 175 -15.69 19.18 4.10
C HIS A 175 -14.77 19.61 5.24
N LYS A 176 -14.40 18.70 6.15
CA LYS A 176 -13.39 18.91 7.18
C LYS A 176 -12.02 18.94 6.52
N LEU A 177 -11.70 20.13 6.01
CA LEU A 177 -10.46 20.46 5.33
C LEU A 177 -9.24 19.95 6.11
N HIS A 178 -9.25 20.09 7.43
CA HIS A 178 -8.14 19.77 8.33
C HIS A 178 -7.79 18.29 8.48
N ILE A 179 -8.65 17.33 8.11
CA ILE A 179 -8.33 15.90 8.26
C ILE A 179 -7.44 15.46 7.08
N PRO A 180 -6.17 15.04 7.32
CA PRO A 180 -5.32 14.50 6.27
C PRO A 180 -5.86 13.15 5.79
N LEU A 181 -5.54 12.78 4.55
CA LEU A 181 -5.81 11.42 4.11
C LEU A 181 -4.89 10.48 4.90
N PRO A 182 -5.39 9.37 5.47
CA PRO A 182 -4.57 8.41 6.22
C PRO A 182 -3.35 7.94 5.45
N MET A 183 -3.50 7.73 4.15
CA MET A 183 -2.43 7.30 3.25
C MET A 183 -1.34 8.37 3.07
N ASP A 184 -1.70 9.66 3.05
CA ASP A 184 -0.73 10.75 3.07
C ASP A 184 0.06 10.71 4.38
N ALA A 185 -0.61 10.45 5.51
CA ALA A 185 0.06 10.35 6.81
C ALA A 185 1.03 9.16 6.86
N PHE A 186 0.64 7.98 6.36
CA PHE A 186 1.55 6.83 6.31
C PHE A 186 2.72 7.06 5.34
N PHE A 187 2.46 7.67 4.18
CA PHE A 187 3.52 8.05 3.25
C PHE A 187 4.50 9.04 3.92
N ASP A 188 3.98 10.09 4.54
CA ASP A 188 4.76 11.15 5.19
C ASP A 188 5.58 10.62 6.37
N ASN A 189 5.03 9.67 7.13
CA ASN A 189 5.68 9.12 8.32
C ASN A 189 6.74 8.05 8.00
N HIS A 190 6.56 7.27 6.91
CA HIS A 190 7.41 6.12 6.64
C HIS A 190 8.21 6.24 5.35
N VAL A 191 7.55 6.52 4.23
CA VAL A 191 8.16 6.44 2.90
C VAL A 191 8.92 7.72 2.57
N LEU A 192 8.29 8.88 2.74
CA LEU A 192 8.89 10.18 2.45
C LEU A 192 10.26 10.36 3.12
N PRO A 193 10.46 10.05 4.42
CA PRO A 193 11.76 10.19 5.07
C PRO A 193 12.86 9.35 4.41
N VAL A 194 12.54 8.14 3.92
CA VAL A 194 13.50 7.28 3.21
C VAL A 194 13.81 7.84 1.82
N LEU A 195 12.82 8.43 1.15
CA LEU A 195 13.01 9.06 -0.16
C LEU A 195 13.88 10.32 -0.06
N THR A 196 13.71 11.10 1.01
CA THR A 196 14.45 12.35 1.23
C THR A 196 15.79 12.17 1.94
N ALA A 197 16.00 11.05 2.63
CA ALA A 197 17.28 10.71 3.22
C ALA A 197 18.27 10.24 2.13
N GLY A 198 18.93 11.16 1.42
CA GLY A 198 20.01 10.87 0.47
C GLY A 198 21.23 10.17 1.09
N PRO A 199 22.24 9.72 0.29
CA PRO A 199 22.36 9.88 -1.16
C PRO A 199 21.72 8.73 -1.95
N TRP A 200 21.34 8.99 -3.20
CA TRP A 200 20.82 8.00 -4.16
C TRP A 200 21.85 7.72 -5.28
N PRO A 201 22.88 6.89 -5.02
CA PRO A 201 24.10 6.88 -5.84
C PRO A 201 23.93 6.36 -7.28
N ARG A 202 22.85 5.63 -7.56
CA ARG A 202 22.61 5.01 -8.88
C ARG A 202 21.27 5.38 -9.50
N LEU A 203 20.48 6.19 -8.80
CA LEU A 203 19.11 6.49 -9.19
C LEU A 203 19.11 7.40 -10.42
N GLN A 204 18.36 7.00 -11.44
CA GLN A 204 18.21 7.70 -12.71
C GLN A 204 16.81 8.26 -12.87
N SER A 205 15.80 7.59 -12.31
CA SER A 205 14.42 8.06 -12.29
C SER A 205 13.74 7.78 -10.96
N MET A 206 12.99 8.77 -10.48
CA MET A 206 12.05 8.67 -9.37
C MET A 206 10.70 9.21 -9.82
N THR A 207 9.66 8.39 -9.71
CA THR A 207 8.28 8.80 -9.94
C THR A 207 7.49 8.56 -8.66
N VAL A 208 6.88 9.62 -8.11
CA VAL A 208 6.00 9.55 -6.95
C VAL A 208 4.65 10.13 -7.33
N ARG A 209 3.59 9.35 -7.22
CA ARG A 209 2.25 9.72 -7.71
C ARG A 209 1.19 9.52 -6.64
N GLY A 210 0.14 10.31 -6.72
CA GLY A 210 -1.00 10.22 -5.81
C GLY A 210 -0.75 10.85 -4.44
N ILE A 211 0.36 11.56 -4.24
CA ILE A 211 0.74 12.14 -2.94
C ILE A 211 0.34 13.62 -2.86
N GLY A 212 -0.91 13.93 -3.16
CA GLY A 212 -1.46 15.27 -2.97
C GLY A 212 -2.83 15.43 -3.60
N HIS A 213 -3.76 16.11 -2.93
CA HIS A 213 -4.98 16.60 -3.58
C HIS A 213 -5.97 15.53 -4.07
N TRP A 214 -6.64 14.85 -3.15
CA TRP A 214 -7.80 14.02 -3.57
C TRP A 214 -9.13 14.68 -3.20
N LYS A 215 -9.16 15.67 -2.30
CA LYS A 215 -10.40 16.42 -2.04
C LYS A 215 -10.70 17.27 -3.27
N SER A 216 -11.86 17.03 -3.89
CA SER A 216 -12.37 17.76 -5.06
C SER A 216 -12.82 19.18 -4.70
N ILE A 217 -11.87 20.03 -4.29
CA ILE A 217 -12.13 21.44 -4.07
C ILE A 217 -11.99 22.17 -5.40
N ASN A 218 -13.13 22.59 -5.94
CA ASN A 218 -13.13 23.51 -7.06
C ASN A 218 -12.87 24.94 -6.54
N ALA A 219 -11.59 25.35 -6.57
CA ALA A 219 -11.16 26.70 -6.18
C ALA A 219 -11.84 27.82 -6.99
N TRP A 220 -12.38 27.48 -8.16
CA TRP A 220 -13.04 28.40 -9.08
C TRP A 220 -14.57 28.37 -8.93
N SER A 221 -15.10 27.57 -8.00
CA SER A 221 -16.53 27.61 -7.68
C SER A 221 -16.90 28.97 -7.09
N ALA A 222 -18.01 29.56 -7.54
CA ALA A 222 -18.56 30.76 -6.94
C ALA A 222 -18.92 30.57 -5.45
N ASP A 223 -19.14 29.32 -5.04
CA ASP A 223 -19.50 28.92 -3.68
C ASP A 223 -18.28 28.50 -2.83
N ALA A 224 -17.05 28.66 -3.35
CA ALA A 224 -15.84 28.28 -2.60
C ALA A 224 -15.65 29.18 -1.38
N SER A 225 -15.62 28.59 -0.18
CA SER A 225 -15.40 29.35 1.04
C SER A 225 -13.95 29.83 1.16
N PRO A 226 -13.68 30.95 1.85
CA PRO A 226 -12.30 31.39 2.13
C PRO A 226 -11.44 30.32 2.82
N GLU A 227 -12.06 29.48 3.67
CA GLU A 227 -11.39 28.36 4.34
C GLU A 227 -10.94 27.29 3.34
N GLN A 228 -11.78 26.93 2.38
CA GLN A 228 -11.44 25.97 1.31
C GLN A 228 -10.29 26.47 0.45
N ILE A 229 -10.29 27.76 0.10
CA ILE A 229 -9.21 28.40 -0.66
C ILE A 229 -7.91 28.41 0.17
N ALA A 230 -7.97 28.82 1.43
CA ALA A 230 -6.80 28.85 2.32
C ALA A 230 -6.21 27.45 2.51
N TRP A 231 -7.04 26.43 2.72
CA TRP A 231 -6.61 25.05 2.81
C TRP A 231 -5.91 24.58 1.53
N LEU A 232 -6.46 24.91 0.36
CA LEU A 232 -5.87 24.52 -0.92
C LEU A 232 -4.50 25.15 -1.11
N HIS A 233 -4.34 26.43 -0.74
CA HIS A 233 -3.04 27.09 -0.75
C HIS A 233 -2.04 26.41 0.17
N ALA A 234 -2.44 26.10 1.42
CA ALA A 234 -1.59 25.42 2.38
C ALA A 234 -1.16 24.02 1.89
N LYS A 235 -2.09 23.25 1.32
CA LYS A 235 -1.80 21.93 0.74
C LYS A 235 -0.88 22.02 -0.48
N THR A 236 -1.12 22.98 -1.37
CA THR A 236 -0.26 23.23 -2.54
C THR A 236 1.15 23.60 -2.10
N ALA A 237 1.29 24.42 -1.05
CA ALA A 237 2.58 24.79 -0.49
C ALA A 237 3.31 23.57 0.10
N GLY A 238 2.64 22.78 0.94
CA GLY A 238 3.21 21.57 1.53
C GLY A 238 3.58 20.52 0.46
N PHE A 239 2.78 20.36 -0.59
CA PHE A 239 3.14 19.51 -1.73
C PHE A 239 4.43 20.01 -2.40
N ARG A 240 4.53 21.31 -2.70
CA ARG A 240 5.74 21.90 -3.29
C ARG A 240 6.98 21.68 -2.43
N GLU A 241 6.88 21.81 -1.11
CA GLU A 241 7.99 21.52 -0.20
C GLU A 241 8.46 20.06 -0.33
N LYS A 242 7.54 19.09 -0.32
CA LYS A 242 7.88 17.67 -0.56
C LYS A 242 8.58 17.44 -1.90
N VAL A 243 8.12 18.10 -2.97
CA VAL A 243 8.75 18.01 -4.30
C VAL A 243 10.18 18.54 -4.26
N LEU A 244 10.40 19.67 -3.57
CA LEU A 244 11.74 20.25 -3.42
C LEU A 244 12.65 19.35 -2.59
N ASP A 245 12.16 18.77 -1.50
CA ASP A 245 12.92 17.83 -0.67
C ASP A 245 13.34 16.59 -1.45
N LEU A 246 12.41 15.99 -2.21
CA LEU A 246 12.70 14.83 -3.06
C LEU A 246 13.75 15.15 -4.13
N ARG A 247 13.62 16.31 -4.80
CA ARG A 247 14.61 16.78 -5.80
C ARG A 247 15.97 17.01 -5.16
N GLY A 248 16.01 17.64 -3.98
CA GLY A 248 17.24 17.90 -3.24
C GLY A 248 17.94 16.60 -2.82
N ALA A 249 17.18 15.59 -2.42
CA ALA A 249 17.72 14.32 -1.93
C ALA A 249 18.37 13.43 -3.01
N VAL A 250 17.85 13.47 -4.24
CA VAL A 250 18.39 12.63 -5.34
C VAL A 250 19.57 13.26 -6.05
N GLY A 251 19.69 14.59 -6.01
CA GLY A 251 20.76 15.34 -6.68
C GLY A 251 20.57 15.51 -8.19
N GLU A 252 21.57 16.11 -8.83
CA GLU A 252 21.55 16.38 -10.28
C GLU A 252 21.68 15.09 -11.10
N GLY A 253 21.01 15.03 -12.26
CA GLY A 253 21.07 13.89 -13.18
C GLY A 253 20.01 12.79 -12.97
N CYS A 254 19.18 12.91 -11.93
CA CYS A 254 18.01 12.05 -11.73
C CYS A 254 16.73 12.74 -12.25
N SER A 255 15.93 12.03 -13.06
CA SER A 255 14.61 12.49 -13.49
C SER A 255 13.59 12.28 -12.36
N VAL A 256 13.13 13.37 -11.76
CA VAL A 256 12.12 13.34 -10.69
C VAL A 256 10.77 13.83 -11.20
N VAL A 257 9.78 12.95 -11.15
CA VAL A 257 8.37 13.22 -11.40
C VAL A 257 7.62 13.07 -10.09
N VAL A 258 6.94 14.12 -9.66
CA VAL A 258 6.06 14.07 -8.51
C VAL A 258 4.71 14.64 -8.93
N GLU A 259 3.68 13.82 -8.83
CA GLU A 259 2.31 14.19 -9.18
C GLU A 259 1.41 13.95 -7.96
N ASP A 260 0.46 14.85 -7.81
CA ASP A 260 -0.52 14.87 -6.75
C ASP A 260 -1.57 13.76 -6.99
N GLU A 261 -1.95 13.54 -8.25
CA GLU A 261 -2.86 12.48 -8.66
C GLU A 261 -2.16 11.16 -9.03
N ALA A 262 -2.91 10.06 -8.92
CA ALA A 262 -2.51 8.78 -9.50
C ALA A 262 -2.69 8.80 -11.02
N SER A 263 -1.86 8.05 -11.74
CA SER A 263 -1.93 7.98 -13.21
C SER A 263 -3.08 7.13 -13.74
N ARG A 264 -3.69 6.33 -12.87
CA ARG A 264 -4.79 5.43 -13.18
C ARG A 264 -5.61 5.07 -11.95
N PRO A 265 -6.89 4.70 -12.13
CA PRO A 265 -7.67 4.08 -11.06
C PRO A 265 -7.13 2.69 -10.74
N PHE A 266 -7.32 2.28 -9.48
CA PHE A 266 -6.98 0.94 -9.00
C PHE A 266 -8.24 0.07 -8.91
N TYR A 267 -8.11 -1.24 -9.14
CA TYR A 267 -9.22 -2.19 -9.02
C TYR A 267 -9.31 -2.78 -7.61
N ARG A 268 -10.52 -2.86 -7.03
CA ARG A 268 -10.79 -3.62 -5.81
C ARG A 268 -11.92 -4.64 -5.97
N PHE A 269 -11.97 -5.61 -5.06
CA PHE A 269 -13.04 -6.60 -5.02
C PHE A 269 -14.38 -5.94 -4.68
N GLU A 270 -15.46 -6.38 -5.32
CA GLU A 270 -16.81 -5.90 -4.99
C GLU A 270 -17.25 -6.28 -3.58
N ALA A 271 -16.79 -7.43 -3.06
CA ALA A 271 -17.05 -7.81 -1.66
C ALA A 271 -16.34 -6.89 -0.65
N ASP A 272 -15.17 -6.33 -0.99
CA ASP A 272 -14.51 -5.33 -0.13
C ASP A 272 -15.31 -4.03 -0.07
N LYS A 273 -16.09 -3.74 -1.12
CA LYS A 273 -17.04 -2.61 -1.13
C LYS A 273 -18.18 -2.82 -0.14
N ALA A 274 -18.66 -4.06 0.02
CA ALA A 274 -19.70 -4.38 0.98
C ALA A 274 -19.22 -4.22 2.42
N THR A 275 -17.96 -4.56 2.72
CA THR A 275 -17.40 -4.48 4.08
C THR A 275 -17.01 -3.06 4.49
N ASN A 276 -16.57 -2.22 3.53
CA ASN A 276 -16.22 -0.82 3.79
C ASN A 276 -17.41 0.16 3.69
N GLY A 277 -18.56 -0.31 3.18
CA GLY A 277 -19.78 0.50 3.00
C GLY A 277 -21.05 -0.07 3.63
N ARG A 278 -20.98 -1.25 4.26
CA ARG A 278 -22.06 -1.80 5.08
C ARG A 278 -21.47 -2.21 6.43
N GLY A 279 -21.70 -1.37 7.44
CA GLY A 279 -22.03 -1.94 8.74
C GLY A 279 -23.14 -2.95 8.47
N VAL A 280 -22.82 -4.24 8.62
CA VAL A 280 -23.79 -5.31 8.41
C VAL A 280 -24.89 -5.03 9.42
N ASN A 281 -26.00 -4.48 8.94
CA ASN A 281 -27.26 -4.64 9.61
C ASN A 281 -27.49 -6.16 9.53
N MET A 282 -27.03 -6.90 10.54
CA MET A 282 -27.58 -8.20 10.87
C MET A 282 -29.00 -7.94 11.36
N GLY A 283 -29.84 -7.48 10.43
CA GLY A 283 -31.26 -7.47 10.55
C GLY A 283 -31.64 -8.94 10.61
N ALA A 284 -32.05 -9.35 11.79
CA ALA A 284 -32.80 -10.54 12.04
C ALA A 284 -33.79 -10.78 10.88
N SER A 285 -33.48 -11.75 10.03
CA SER A 285 -34.50 -12.53 9.35
C SER A 285 -34.73 -13.77 10.19
N LEU A 286 -35.28 -13.55 11.39
CA LEU A 286 -36.17 -14.52 12.01
C LEU A 286 -37.42 -14.50 11.12
N GLU A 287 -37.39 -15.29 10.04
CA GLU A 287 -38.61 -15.77 9.44
C GLU A 287 -39.33 -16.58 10.52
N MET A 288 -40.34 -15.93 11.10
CA MET A 288 -41.46 -16.61 11.70
C MET A 288 -42.16 -17.46 10.64
N LEU A 289 -42.42 -18.70 11.05
CA LEU A 289 -43.57 -19.53 10.69
C LEU A 289 -43.50 -20.27 9.35
N GLY A 290 -43.10 -21.52 9.48
CA GLY A 290 -43.42 -22.58 8.54
C GLY A 290 -43.31 -23.98 9.12
N LEU A 291 -43.60 -24.19 10.42
CA LEU A 291 -44.05 -25.43 11.09
C LEU A 291 -44.39 -25.14 12.55
#